data_AF-A0A8S1TP83-F1
#
_entry.id   AF-A0A8S1TP83-F1
#
_cell.length_a   1.000
_cell.length_b   1.000
_cell.length_c   1.000
_cell.angle_alpha   90.00
_cell.angle_beta   90.00
_cell.angle_gamma   90.00
#
_symmetry.space_group_name_H-M   'P 1'
#
loop_
_entity.id
_entity.type
_entity.pdbx_description
1 polymer ?
#
loop_
_entity_poly.entity_id
_entity_poly.type
_entity_poly.pdbx_seq_one_letter_code
_entity_poly.pdbx_strand_id
1 'polypeptide(L)'
;MQLRDEDHELCKLTHLNRSFICTNMECIQAKKFQLVCHKCLTLQHTNQKGIQKFKNTKTVRHLDDFIELKDLLNQLESKYQARFNFLQILQQKCFDFQKEQIQKIEKFPFHDQNFLLQAKAEVDTQLQMLINELGYHQRILNEAKLYNNSTQKSILDLYKRNDDKFHNELINKQTQVFDRIRTNLAKKGIDLQKMFANQEEKLIQTDDRLKKLENPYATNKLFKFTFIIAILILISNQFSILTQKDQKYIQIKESLLFESDIIQIKEQVSDFQQENIIKIEEIKNTLESKLINEIEYLKLYNQQLKVEMIELQKQFKEAAYFQNQTINTLSQELSNLKEQVQVQNQSFDLNRVQIIKQPNDWDNNNKVFIEKFDKVDEDILQIHSKFYSTIQEVREYVDDRILRNKQFFNAQKYLLGKIEIDYPIVLLQGFKIYLDQYLNKSLSLEQIDELANSFSLTGIACFGGISVKKPSHFAVMACDYAYEIFTITTSRDRARQSRSSDNLFWYFVPRISIGFAPNEKVQLQLADNFDPQDQSRFSIWVDHPQGGRRIGNLTSLIDTTEYKIALYVME
;
A
#
# COMPACT_ATOMS: atom_id res chain seq x y z
N MET A 1 1.06 23.51 -31.05
CA MET A 1 2.23 23.22 -31.91
C MET A 1 2.83 24.56 -32.35
N GLN A 2 4.15 24.65 -32.52
CA GLN A 2 4.84 25.90 -32.88
C GLN A 2 5.70 25.75 -34.13
N LEU A 3 5.75 26.82 -34.94
CA LEU A 3 6.73 27.00 -36.02
C LEU A 3 8.01 27.60 -35.42
N ARG A 4 9.18 27.28 -35.98
CA ARG A 4 10.40 28.03 -35.64
C ARG A 4 10.42 29.34 -36.43
N ASP A 5 10.98 30.39 -35.82
CA ASP A 5 11.08 31.74 -36.41
C ASP A 5 11.88 31.77 -37.72
N GLU A 6 12.69 30.73 -38.01
CA GLU A 6 13.49 30.58 -39.22
C GLU A 6 12.67 30.19 -40.48
N ASP A 7 11.40 29.78 -40.33
CA ASP A 7 10.59 29.22 -41.43
C ASP A 7 9.75 30.26 -42.22
N HIS A 8 9.93 31.55 -41.96
CA HIS A 8 9.34 32.66 -42.74
C HIS A 8 10.17 33.05 -43.97
N GLU A 9 10.88 32.09 -44.58
CA GLU A 9 11.58 32.34 -45.84
C GLU A 9 10.60 32.51 -47.01
N LEU A 10 10.70 33.66 -47.70
CA LEU A 10 10.03 33.87 -48.97
C LEU A 10 10.52 32.87 -50.03
N CYS A 11 9.62 32.41 -50.88
CA CYS A 11 9.96 31.60 -52.05
C CYS A 11 10.86 32.39 -53.01
N LYS A 12 12.07 31.89 -53.29
CA LYS A 12 13.04 32.57 -54.18
C LYS A 12 12.52 32.80 -55.61
N LEU A 13 11.52 32.03 -56.06
CA LEU A 13 10.96 32.12 -57.41
C LEU A 13 9.71 32.99 -57.51
N THR A 14 8.93 33.12 -56.44
CA THR A 14 7.63 33.80 -56.49
C THR A 14 7.49 34.92 -55.47
N HIS A 15 8.45 35.09 -54.55
CA HIS A 15 8.40 36.00 -53.41
C HIS A 15 7.14 35.84 -52.54
N LEU A 16 6.52 34.65 -52.55
CA LEU A 16 5.37 34.30 -51.70
C LEU A 16 5.85 33.48 -50.49
N ASN A 17 5.13 33.55 -49.38
CA ASN A 17 5.41 32.73 -48.20
C ASN A 17 5.39 31.22 -48.55
N ARG A 18 6.37 30.49 -48.03
CA ARG A 18 6.38 29.03 -48.07
C ARG A 18 5.50 28.52 -46.94
N SER A 19 4.21 28.35 -47.18
CA SER A 19 3.26 27.91 -46.15
C SER A 19 2.50 26.64 -46.51
N PHE A 20 2.69 26.05 -47.69
CA PHE A 20 1.90 24.91 -48.15
C PHE A 20 2.69 23.61 -48.12
N ILE A 21 1.99 22.50 -47.86
CA ILE A 21 2.50 21.14 -47.84
C ILE A 21 1.49 20.17 -48.49
N CYS A 22 1.97 19.07 -49.08
CA CYS A 22 1.11 18.02 -49.60
C CYS A 22 0.97 16.88 -48.59
N THR A 23 -0.28 16.51 -48.28
CA THR A 23 -0.57 15.45 -47.31
C THR A 23 -0.63 14.05 -47.92
N ASN A 24 -0.37 13.90 -49.23
CA ASN A 24 -0.46 12.61 -49.91
C ASN A 24 0.69 11.65 -49.54
N MET A 25 0.37 10.38 -49.31
CA MET A 25 1.34 9.36 -48.87
C MET A 25 2.46 9.10 -49.88
N GLU A 26 2.20 9.17 -51.18
CA GLU A 26 3.22 8.96 -52.22
C GLU A 26 4.29 10.05 -52.16
N CYS A 27 3.86 11.31 -51.96
CA CYS A 27 4.75 12.46 -51.82
C CYS A 27 5.51 12.46 -50.48
N ILE A 28 4.91 11.94 -49.41
CA ILE A 28 5.56 11.75 -48.10
C ILE A 28 6.69 10.72 -48.20
N GLN A 29 6.43 9.60 -48.88
CA GLN A 29 7.41 8.51 -49.04
C GLN A 29 8.60 8.89 -49.91
N ALA A 30 8.43 9.84 -50.83
CA ALA A 30 9.50 10.36 -51.68
C ALA A 30 10.57 11.21 -50.94
N LYS A 31 10.41 11.46 -49.62
CA LYS A 31 11.37 12.17 -48.74
C LYS A 31 11.86 13.52 -49.25
N LYS A 32 11.08 14.23 -50.06
CA LYS A 32 11.41 15.59 -50.50
C LYS A 32 10.77 16.59 -49.56
N PHE A 33 11.55 17.57 -49.11
CA PHE A 33 11.11 18.72 -48.33
C PHE A 33 9.93 19.40 -49.02
N GLN A 34 8.84 19.70 -48.30
CA GLN A 34 7.60 20.15 -48.93
C GLN A 34 7.09 21.52 -48.48
N LEU A 35 7.82 22.26 -47.63
CA LEU A 35 7.39 23.64 -47.35
C LEU A 35 7.72 24.54 -48.55
N VAL A 36 6.72 24.79 -49.37
CA VAL A 36 6.83 25.63 -50.58
C VAL A 36 5.63 26.55 -50.69
N CYS A 37 5.69 27.55 -51.56
CA CYS A 37 4.49 28.31 -51.88
C CYS A 37 3.53 27.47 -52.75
N HIS A 38 2.22 27.77 -52.68
CA HIS A 38 1.18 27.06 -53.41
C HIS A 38 1.52 26.89 -54.91
N LYS A 39 1.96 27.97 -55.59
CA LYS A 39 2.31 27.94 -57.02
C LYS A 39 3.44 26.97 -57.34
N CYS A 40 4.49 26.93 -56.51
CA CYS A 40 5.60 25.98 -56.68
C CYS A 40 5.17 24.54 -56.41
N LEU A 41 4.29 24.32 -55.42
CA LEU A 41 3.74 23.01 -55.11
C LEU A 41 2.86 22.49 -56.26
N THR A 42 1.97 23.32 -56.81
CA THR A 42 1.17 22.99 -58.00
C THR A 42 2.08 22.65 -59.18
N LEU A 43 3.11 23.45 -59.44
CA LEU A 43 4.08 23.17 -60.52
C LEU A 43 4.82 21.84 -60.31
N GLN A 44 5.24 21.50 -59.10
CA GLN A 44 5.89 20.22 -58.80
C GLN A 44 4.98 19.01 -59.10
N HIS A 45 3.67 19.15 -58.91
CA HIS A 45 2.69 18.08 -59.12
C HIS A 45 2.08 18.09 -60.54
N THR A 46 2.26 19.16 -61.31
CA THR A 46 1.73 19.31 -62.68
C THR A 46 2.79 19.16 -63.77
N ASN A 47 4.06 19.53 -63.53
CA ASN A 47 5.13 19.45 -64.54
C ASN A 47 5.81 18.07 -64.60
N GLN A 48 5.54 17.34 -65.68
CA GLN A 48 6.03 15.99 -65.95
C GLN A 48 7.56 15.84 -66.16
N LYS A 49 8.35 16.92 -66.31
CA LYS A 49 9.76 16.80 -66.75
C LYS A 49 10.78 16.40 -65.66
N GLY A 50 10.44 16.49 -64.37
CA GLY A 50 11.36 16.16 -63.25
C GLY A 50 11.18 14.78 -62.62
N ILE A 51 10.09 14.06 -62.94
CA ILE A 51 9.72 12.77 -62.33
C ILE A 51 9.80 11.62 -63.37
N GLN A 52 10.40 11.86 -64.55
CA GLN A 52 10.56 10.83 -65.59
C GLN A 52 11.56 9.70 -65.25
N LYS A 53 12.19 9.69 -64.07
CA LYS A 53 13.04 8.57 -63.63
C LYS A 53 12.32 7.45 -62.87
N PHE A 54 11.05 7.61 -62.52
CA PHE A 54 10.24 6.50 -62.00
C PHE A 54 9.31 5.99 -63.10
N LYS A 55 9.84 5.12 -63.96
CA LYS A 55 9.06 4.37 -64.95
C LYS A 55 8.13 3.40 -64.21
N ASN A 56 6.90 3.86 -63.90
CA ASN A 56 5.65 3.09 -63.75
C ASN A 56 4.57 3.73 -62.85
N THR A 57 4.69 4.99 -62.43
CA THR A 57 3.63 5.63 -61.62
C THR A 57 2.77 6.59 -62.45
N LYS A 58 1.46 6.31 -62.49
CA LYS A 58 0.38 7.14 -63.05
C LYS A 58 0.58 8.62 -62.70
N THR A 59 0.20 9.52 -63.61
CA THR A 59 0.11 10.97 -63.35
C THR A 59 -0.59 11.24 -62.01
N VAL A 60 0.15 11.76 -61.05
CA VAL A 60 -0.32 11.97 -59.69
C VAL A 60 -1.14 13.27 -59.63
N ARG A 61 -2.48 13.13 -59.54
CA ARG A 61 -3.46 14.24 -59.55
C ARG A 61 -4.09 14.44 -58.16
N HIS A 62 -3.30 14.78 -57.14
CA HIS A 62 -3.83 15.05 -55.80
C HIS A 62 -3.61 16.52 -55.39
N LEU A 63 -4.00 17.45 -56.27
CA LEU A 63 -3.95 18.88 -55.97
C LEU A 63 -4.83 19.26 -54.77
N ASP A 64 -5.86 18.45 -54.48
CA ASP A 64 -6.75 18.61 -53.33
C ASP A 64 -6.10 18.21 -51.98
N ASP A 65 -4.93 17.55 -52.01
CA ASP A 65 -4.20 17.15 -50.80
C ASP A 65 -3.26 18.27 -50.27
N PHE A 66 -3.32 19.48 -50.85
CA PHE A 66 -2.53 20.62 -50.39
C PHE A 66 -3.21 21.29 -49.21
N ILE A 67 -2.44 21.53 -48.15
CA ILE A 67 -2.92 22.21 -46.95
C ILE A 67 -1.92 23.28 -46.54
N GLU A 68 -2.42 24.38 -46.00
CA GLU A 68 -1.56 25.34 -45.33
C GLU A 68 -1.03 24.74 -44.02
N LEU A 69 0.26 24.91 -43.74
CA LEU A 69 0.91 24.33 -42.58
C LEU A 69 0.24 24.79 -41.28
N LYS A 70 -0.23 26.04 -41.22
CA LYS A 70 -0.97 26.55 -40.06
C LYS A 70 -2.25 25.75 -39.81
N ASP A 71 -3.03 25.46 -40.85
CA ASP A 71 -4.26 24.69 -40.74
C ASP A 71 -3.99 23.23 -40.38
N LEU A 72 -2.94 22.64 -40.96
CA LEU A 72 -2.46 21.31 -40.60
C LEU A 72 -2.09 21.23 -39.10
N LEU A 73 -1.31 22.20 -38.60
CA LEU A 73 -0.89 22.25 -37.21
C LEU A 73 -2.07 22.48 -36.25
N ASN A 74 -3.06 23.27 -36.64
CA ASN A 74 -4.29 23.47 -35.87
C ASN A 74 -5.11 22.17 -35.78
N GLN A 75 -5.30 21.46 -36.89
CA GLN A 75 -5.99 20.15 -36.90
C GLN A 75 -5.22 19.09 -36.12
N LEU A 76 -3.89 19.16 -36.13
CA LEU A 76 -3.04 18.25 -35.37
C LEU A 76 -3.02 18.55 -33.88
N GLU A 77 -3.17 19.80 -33.45
CA GLU A 77 -3.21 20.15 -32.04
C GLU A 77 -4.38 19.46 -31.32
N SER A 78 -5.57 19.44 -31.93
CA SER A 78 -6.73 18.75 -31.35
C SER A 78 -6.54 17.24 -31.31
N LYS A 79 -6.02 16.63 -32.38
CA LYS A 79 -5.66 15.20 -32.42
C LYS A 79 -4.57 14.84 -31.42
N TYR A 80 -3.57 15.70 -31.28
CA TYR A 80 -2.49 15.54 -30.33
C TYR A 80 -3.04 15.52 -28.90
N GLN A 81 -3.85 16.51 -28.53
CA GLN A 81 -4.45 16.60 -27.20
C GLN A 81 -5.34 15.38 -26.90
N ALA A 82 -6.17 14.98 -27.86
CA ALA A 82 -7.02 13.79 -27.73
C ALA A 82 -6.20 12.52 -27.50
N ARG A 83 -5.17 12.27 -28.32
CA ARG A 83 -4.30 11.09 -28.19
C ARG A 83 -3.46 11.13 -26.92
N PHE A 84 -2.95 12.29 -26.55
CA PHE A 84 -2.17 12.45 -25.33
C PHE A 84 -3.03 12.13 -24.10
N ASN A 85 -4.23 12.70 -24.02
CA ASN A 85 -5.17 12.43 -22.94
C ASN A 85 -5.57 10.96 -22.92
N PHE A 86 -5.82 10.34 -24.07
CA PHE A 86 -6.11 8.92 -24.18
C PHE A 86 -4.96 8.04 -23.65
N LEU A 87 -3.71 8.35 -24.01
CA LEU A 87 -2.54 7.62 -23.52
C LEU A 87 -2.37 7.76 -22.00
N GLN A 88 -2.62 8.95 -21.45
CA GLN A 88 -2.62 9.19 -20.00
C GLN A 88 -3.68 8.35 -19.29
N ILE A 89 -4.90 8.31 -19.83
CA ILE A 89 -5.99 7.48 -19.29
C ILE A 89 -5.60 5.99 -19.33
N LEU A 90 -5.01 5.51 -20.44
CA LEU A 90 -4.55 4.13 -20.53
C LEU A 90 -3.43 3.81 -19.54
N GLN A 91 -2.45 4.70 -19.38
CA GLN A 91 -1.37 4.56 -18.40
C GLN A 91 -1.95 4.48 -16.98
N GLN A 92 -2.88 5.36 -16.63
CA GLN A 92 -3.54 5.34 -15.31
C GLN A 92 -4.27 4.01 -15.08
N LYS A 93 -5.03 3.52 -16.06
CA LYS A 93 -5.68 2.21 -15.98
C LYS A 93 -4.68 1.06 -15.75
N CYS A 94 -3.48 1.14 -16.33
CA CYS A 94 -2.43 0.13 -16.10
C CYS A 94 -1.92 0.20 -14.66
N PHE A 95 -1.70 1.39 -14.11
CA PHE A 95 -1.27 1.57 -12.70
C PHE A 95 -2.35 1.11 -11.71
N ASP A 96 -3.62 1.44 -11.97
CA ASP A 96 -4.73 1.02 -11.11
C ASP A 96 -4.85 -0.51 -11.10
N PHE A 97 -4.77 -1.14 -12.28
CA PHE A 97 -4.77 -2.59 -12.40
C PHE A 97 -3.57 -3.24 -11.70
N GLN A 98 -2.36 -2.68 -11.87
CA GLN A 98 -1.15 -3.15 -11.18
C GLN A 98 -1.34 -3.14 -9.67
N LYS A 99 -1.80 -2.01 -9.12
CA LYS A 99 -2.05 -1.84 -7.69
C LYS A 99 -3.08 -2.84 -7.17
N GLU A 100 -4.17 -3.02 -7.91
CA GLU A 100 -5.20 -4.01 -7.59
C GLU A 100 -4.63 -5.44 -7.52
N GLN A 101 -3.86 -5.85 -8.53
CA GLN A 101 -3.27 -7.20 -8.56
C GLN A 101 -2.20 -7.39 -7.48
N ILE A 102 -1.33 -6.42 -7.25
CA ILE A 102 -0.32 -6.50 -6.19
C ILE A 102 -0.97 -6.62 -4.82
N GLN A 103 -2.02 -5.82 -4.54
CA GLN A 103 -2.77 -5.93 -3.28
C GLN A 103 -3.42 -7.31 -3.12
N LYS A 104 -3.94 -7.91 -4.21
CA LYS A 104 -4.48 -9.27 -4.20
C LYS A 104 -3.39 -10.30 -3.86
N ILE A 105 -2.20 -10.17 -4.43
CA ILE A 105 -1.04 -11.04 -4.15
C ILE A 105 -0.58 -10.87 -2.70
N GLU A 106 -0.51 -9.65 -2.19
CA GLU A 106 -0.06 -9.36 -0.81
C GLU A 106 -1.00 -9.87 0.26
N LYS A 107 -2.31 -9.83 -0.01
CA LYS A 107 -3.33 -10.36 0.90
C LYS A 107 -3.48 -11.87 0.81
N PHE A 108 -2.73 -12.54 -0.07
CA PHE A 108 -2.87 -13.97 -0.27
C PHE A 108 -2.14 -14.76 0.84
N PRO A 109 -2.87 -15.50 1.68
CA PRO A 109 -2.24 -16.22 2.79
C PRO A 109 -1.59 -17.53 2.31
N PHE A 110 -0.63 -18.04 3.09
CA PHE A 110 -0.06 -19.41 2.96
C PHE A 110 0.92 -19.68 1.80
N HIS A 111 1.56 -18.68 1.22
CA HIS A 111 2.70 -18.88 0.31
C HIS A 111 3.99 -18.27 0.84
N ASP A 112 5.12 -18.87 0.47
CA ASP A 112 6.42 -18.35 0.83
C ASP A 112 6.67 -16.97 0.18
N GLN A 113 7.53 -16.18 0.81
CA GLN A 113 7.81 -14.81 0.39
C GLN A 113 8.44 -14.72 -1.02
N ASN A 114 9.20 -15.74 -1.44
CA ASN A 114 9.82 -15.77 -2.76
C ASN A 114 8.78 -15.99 -3.85
N PHE A 115 7.79 -16.86 -3.62
CA PHE A 115 6.67 -17.07 -4.53
C PHE A 115 5.87 -15.79 -4.74
N LEU A 116 5.55 -15.06 -3.65
CA LEU A 116 4.84 -13.79 -3.73
C LEU A 116 5.64 -12.72 -4.48
N LEU A 117 6.96 -12.66 -4.25
CA LEU A 117 7.85 -11.76 -5.00
C LEU A 117 7.89 -12.09 -6.49
N GLN A 118 7.96 -13.37 -6.86
CA GLN A 118 7.93 -13.80 -8.26
C GLN A 118 6.59 -13.46 -8.93
N ALA A 119 5.46 -13.61 -8.23
CA ALA A 119 4.16 -13.24 -8.76
C ALA A 119 4.05 -11.73 -9.00
N LYS A 120 4.53 -10.90 -8.07
CA LYS A 120 4.59 -9.43 -8.25
C LYS A 120 5.48 -9.04 -9.42
N ALA A 121 6.69 -9.59 -9.48
CA ALA A 121 7.65 -9.30 -10.55
C ALA A 121 7.07 -9.65 -11.94
N GLU A 122 6.26 -10.70 -12.04
CA GLU A 122 5.61 -11.08 -13.29
C GLU A 122 4.52 -10.07 -13.71
N VAL A 123 3.70 -9.60 -12.76
CA VAL A 123 2.73 -8.51 -13.00
C VAL A 123 3.46 -7.25 -13.48
N ASP A 124 4.51 -6.85 -12.77
CA ASP A 124 5.30 -5.66 -13.08
C ASP A 124 5.93 -5.76 -14.46
N THR A 125 6.55 -6.91 -14.79
CA THR A 125 7.21 -7.11 -16.08
C THR A 125 6.22 -7.00 -17.24
N GLN A 126 5.07 -7.66 -17.16
CA GLN A 126 4.07 -7.64 -18.24
C GLN A 126 3.47 -6.25 -18.44
N LEU A 127 3.18 -5.51 -17.36
CA LEU A 127 2.65 -4.16 -17.44
C LEU A 127 3.71 -3.15 -17.90
N GLN A 128 4.95 -3.28 -17.46
CA GLN A 128 6.04 -2.39 -17.85
C GLN A 128 6.28 -2.43 -19.36
N MET A 129 6.14 -3.60 -20.00
CA MET A 129 6.23 -3.70 -21.46
C MET A 129 5.18 -2.84 -22.16
N LEU A 130 3.93 -2.87 -21.69
CA LEU A 130 2.85 -2.04 -22.23
C LEU A 130 3.07 -0.56 -21.94
N ILE A 131 3.47 -0.21 -20.71
CA ILE A 131 3.76 1.18 -20.31
C ILE A 131 4.89 1.77 -21.17
N ASN A 132 5.93 0.99 -21.45
CA ASN A 132 7.02 1.41 -22.34
C ASN A 132 6.52 1.68 -23.77
N GLU A 133 5.59 0.87 -24.28
CA GLU A 133 4.95 1.08 -25.58
C GLU A 133 4.11 2.37 -25.59
N LEU A 134 3.30 2.60 -24.54
CA LEU A 134 2.54 3.84 -24.38
C LEU A 134 3.47 5.07 -24.31
N GLY A 135 4.59 4.96 -23.58
CA GLY A 135 5.61 5.99 -23.48
C GLY A 135 6.35 6.23 -24.80
N TYR A 136 6.52 5.21 -25.65
CA TYR A 136 7.02 5.38 -27.01
C TYR A 136 6.05 6.22 -27.87
N HIS A 137 4.75 5.92 -27.82
CA HIS A 137 3.75 6.72 -28.53
C HIS A 137 3.68 8.17 -28.02
N GLN A 138 3.81 8.38 -26.71
CA GLN A 138 3.85 9.70 -26.12
C GLN A 138 5.09 10.51 -26.54
N ARG A 139 6.25 9.85 -26.66
CA ARG A 139 7.47 10.48 -27.20
C ARG A 139 7.30 10.91 -28.65
N ILE A 140 6.75 10.06 -29.51
CA ILE A 140 6.45 10.43 -30.91
C ILE A 140 5.53 11.65 -30.99
N LEU A 141 4.50 11.69 -30.15
CA LEU A 141 3.59 12.84 -30.07
C LEU A 141 4.34 14.11 -29.65
N ASN A 142 5.18 14.02 -28.61
CA ASN A 142 5.97 15.16 -28.12
C ASN A 142 6.97 15.68 -29.16
N GLU A 143 7.64 14.78 -29.89
CA GLU A 143 8.55 15.12 -30.99
C GLU A 143 7.82 15.86 -32.12
N ALA A 144 6.55 15.52 -32.37
CA ALA A 144 5.72 16.18 -33.37
C ALA A 144 5.23 17.58 -32.96
N LYS A 145 5.42 18.02 -31.71
CA LYS A 145 4.96 19.31 -31.20
C LYS A 145 5.64 20.52 -31.86
N LEU A 146 6.86 20.31 -32.35
CA LEU A 146 7.66 21.29 -33.08
C LEU A 146 7.81 20.85 -34.53
N TYR A 147 7.26 21.63 -35.45
CA TYR A 147 7.44 21.37 -36.87
C TYR A 147 8.87 21.67 -37.28
N ASN A 148 9.52 20.71 -37.93
CA ASN A 148 10.75 20.90 -38.66
C ASN A 148 10.89 19.77 -39.71
N ASN A 149 11.98 19.79 -40.47
CA ASN A 149 12.17 18.88 -41.60
C ASN A 149 12.43 17.43 -41.19
N SER A 150 13.02 17.20 -40.02
CA SER A 150 13.19 15.85 -39.50
C SER A 150 11.89 15.29 -38.91
N THR A 151 10.97 16.14 -38.44
CA THR A 151 9.68 15.73 -37.85
C THR A 151 8.51 15.75 -38.84
N GLN A 152 8.66 16.36 -40.02
CA GLN A 152 7.60 16.48 -41.04
C GLN A 152 6.92 15.14 -41.35
N LYS A 153 7.69 14.06 -41.53
CA LYS A 153 7.12 12.73 -41.79
C LYS A 153 6.26 12.25 -40.62
N SER A 154 6.76 12.34 -39.39
CA SER A 154 6.03 11.93 -38.18
C SER A 154 4.73 12.74 -37.98
N ILE A 155 4.77 14.04 -38.28
CA ILE A 155 3.62 14.96 -38.24
C ILE A 155 2.54 14.54 -39.24
N LEU A 156 2.93 14.19 -40.48
CA LEU A 156 1.99 13.75 -41.51
C LEU A 156 1.46 12.34 -41.25
N ASP A 157 2.30 11.43 -40.74
CA ASP A 157 1.87 10.10 -40.29
C ASP A 157 0.84 10.23 -39.14
N LEU A 158 1.05 11.14 -38.20
CA LEU A 158 0.08 11.46 -37.14
C LEU A 158 -1.23 12.02 -37.69
N TYR A 159 -1.14 12.91 -38.69
CA TYR A 159 -2.30 13.54 -39.33
C TYR A 159 -3.20 12.52 -40.02
N LYS A 160 -2.61 11.61 -40.80
CA LYS A 160 -3.33 10.60 -41.59
C LYS A 160 -3.79 9.40 -40.77
N ARG A 161 -3.12 9.07 -39.66
CA ARG A 161 -3.52 7.93 -38.81
C ARG A 161 -4.94 8.15 -38.29
N ASN A 162 -5.78 7.11 -38.41
CA ASN A 162 -7.14 7.09 -37.89
C ASN A 162 -7.12 6.91 -36.36
N ASP A 163 -7.83 7.78 -35.64
CA ASP A 163 -7.85 7.80 -34.17
C ASP A 163 -8.53 6.57 -33.57
N ASP A 164 -9.66 6.14 -34.13
CA ASP A 164 -10.39 4.96 -33.67
C ASP A 164 -9.54 3.70 -33.81
N LYS A 165 -8.84 3.56 -34.95
CA LYS A 165 -7.92 2.44 -35.17
C LYS A 165 -6.79 2.45 -34.15
N PHE A 166 -6.18 3.61 -33.90
CA PHE A 166 -5.13 3.76 -32.90
C PHE A 166 -5.62 3.43 -31.49
N HIS A 167 -6.78 3.95 -31.09
CA HIS A 167 -7.37 3.68 -29.78
C HIS A 167 -7.71 2.19 -29.61
N ASN A 168 -8.37 1.59 -30.60
CA ASN A 168 -8.75 0.18 -30.57
C ASN A 168 -7.54 -0.76 -30.53
N GLU A 169 -6.47 -0.46 -31.28
CA GLU A 169 -5.21 -1.23 -31.23
C GLU A 169 -4.63 -1.26 -29.80
N LEU A 170 -4.58 -0.11 -29.12
CA LEU A 170 -4.01 -0.01 -27.77
C LEU A 170 -4.94 -0.58 -26.69
N ILE A 171 -6.26 -0.39 -26.81
CA ILE A 171 -7.24 -1.01 -25.90
C ILE A 171 -7.16 -2.54 -26.01
N ASN A 172 -7.12 -3.08 -27.23
CA ASN A 172 -7.02 -4.53 -27.43
C ASN A 172 -5.73 -5.10 -26.82
N LYS A 173 -4.60 -4.40 -26.97
CA LYS A 173 -3.34 -4.78 -26.30
C LYS A 173 -3.45 -4.73 -24.77
N GLN A 174 -4.06 -3.67 -24.22
CA GLN A 174 -4.31 -3.58 -22.78
C GLN A 174 -5.12 -4.78 -22.27
N THR A 175 -6.24 -5.08 -22.93
CA THR A 175 -7.10 -6.22 -22.57
C THR A 175 -6.32 -7.53 -22.62
N GLN A 176 -5.55 -7.77 -23.68
CA GLN A 176 -4.72 -8.99 -23.80
C GLN A 176 -3.69 -9.12 -22.68
N VAL A 177 -3.03 -8.01 -22.29
CA VAL A 177 -2.06 -8.02 -21.19
C VAL A 177 -2.76 -8.28 -19.86
N PHE A 178 -3.90 -7.64 -19.59
CA PHE A 178 -4.67 -7.83 -18.37
C PHE A 178 -5.15 -9.27 -18.23
N ASP A 179 -5.68 -9.86 -19.30
CA ASP A 179 -6.16 -11.24 -19.31
C ASP A 179 -5.03 -12.26 -19.18
N ARG A 180 -3.86 -11.99 -19.79
CA ARG A 180 -2.66 -12.80 -19.58
C ARG A 180 -2.23 -12.79 -18.11
N ILE A 181 -2.20 -11.61 -17.47
CA ILE A 181 -1.84 -11.48 -16.05
C ILE A 181 -2.82 -12.28 -15.19
N ARG A 182 -4.13 -12.07 -15.37
CA ARG A 182 -5.17 -12.81 -14.63
C ARG A 182 -5.02 -14.32 -14.81
N THR A 183 -4.80 -14.77 -16.05
CA THR A 183 -4.63 -16.18 -16.37
C THR A 183 -3.38 -16.77 -15.71
N ASN A 184 -2.26 -16.04 -15.71
CA ASN A 184 -1.02 -16.49 -15.07
C ASN A 184 -1.16 -16.55 -13.55
N LEU A 185 -1.77 -15.54 -12.92
CA LEU A 185 -2.05 -15.55 -11.48
C LEU A 185 -3.01 -16.69 -11.10
N ALA A 186 -4.06 -16.92 -11.89
CA ALA A 186 -4.99 -18.03 -11.68
C ALA A 186 -4.31 -19.41 -11.82
N LYS A 187 -3.40 -19.58 -12.79
CA LYS A 187 -2.58 -20.80 -12.92
C LYS A 187 -1.68 -21.04 -11.71
N LYS A 188 -1.25 -19.97 -11.04
CA LYS A 188 -0.48 -20.02 -9.80
C LYS A 188 -1.35 -20.20 -8.55
N GLY A 189 -2.68 -20.35 -8.71
CA GLY A 189 -3.61 -20.50 -7.58
C GLY A 189 -3.99 -19.19 -6.90
N ILE A 190 -3.52 -18.04 -7.41
CA ILE A 190 -3.82 -16.69 -6.89
C ILE A 190 -5.13 -16.20 -7.53
N ASP A 191 -6.21 -16.95 -7.34
CA ASP A 191 -7.56 -16.59 -7.76
C ASP A 191 -8.49 -16.73 -6.56
N LEU A 192 -8.76 -15.59 -5.90
CA LEU A 192 -9.58 -15.54 -4.69
C LEU A 192 -11.00 -16.08 -4.94
N GLN A 193 -11.61 -15.82 -6.09
CA GLN A 193 -12.96 -16.32 -6.38
C GLN A 193 -12.98 -17.83 -6.52
N LYS A 194 -12.00 -18.39 -7.23
CA LYS A 194 -11.87 -19.84 -7.37
C LYS A 194 -11.43 -20.51 -6.07
N MET A 195 -10.64 -19.82 -5.24
CA MET A 195 -10.25 -20.31 -3.93
C MET A 195 -11.42 -20.30 -2.95
N PHE A 196 -12.24 -19.23 -2.90
CA PHE A 196 -13.45 -19.21 -2.09
C PHE A 196 -14.45 -20.26 -2.58
N ALA A 197 -14.65 -20.42 -3.89
CA ALA A 197 -15.47 -21.51 -4.43
C ALA A 197 -14.93 -22.89 -4.04
N ASN A 198 -13.61 -23.11 -4.09
CA ASN A 198 -12.98 -24.35 -3.67
C ASN A 198 -13.00 -24.57 -2.15
N GLN A 199 -12.92 -23.50 -1.34
CA GLN A 199 -13.02 -23.54 0.11
C GLN A 199 -14.47 -23.79 0.55
N GLU A 200 -15.43 -23.17 -0.13
CA GLU A 200 -16.86 -23.40 0.02
C GLU A 200 -17.20 -24.84 -0.38
N GLU A 201 -16.66 -25.36 -1.50
CA GLU A 201 -16.81 -26.75 -1.89
C GLU A 201 -16.16 -27.71 -0.87
N LYS A 202 -14.99 -27.38 -0.33
CA LYS A 202 -14.36 -28.14 0.76
C LYS A 202 -15.16 -28.07 2.05
N LEU A 203 -15.76 -26.93 2.38
CA LEU A 203 -16.63 -26.77 3.54
C LEU A 203 -17.91 -27.58 3.34
N ILE A 204 -18.53 -27.56 2.16
CA ILE A 204 -19.67 -28.40 1.81
C ILE A 204 -19.29 -29.88 1.89
N GLN A 205 -18.13 -30.29 1.40
CA GLN A 205 -17.64 -31.68 1.53
C GLN A 205 -17.34 -32.06 2.98
N THR A 206 -16.86 -31.12 3.79
CA THR A 206 -16.56 -31.34 5.22
C THR A 206 -17.83 -31.36 6.05
N ASP A 207 -18.81 -30.53 5.70
CA ASP A 207 -20.17 -30.51 6.24
C ASP A 207 -20.92 -31.79 5.84
N ASP A 208 -20.78 -32.27 4.61
CA ASP A 208 -21.30 -33.59 4.19
C ASP A 208 -20.60 -34.75 4.94
N ARG A 209 -19.30 -34.63 5.23
CA ARG A 209 -18.58 -35.60 6.06
C ARG A 209 -19.02 -35.52 7.53
N LEU A 210 -19.25 -34.33 8.04
CA LEU A 210 -19.78 -34.08 9.38
C LEU A 210 -21.21 -34.59 9.50
N LYS A 211 -22.10 -34.33 8.54
CA LYS A 211 -23.45 -34.92 8.47
C LYS A 211 -23.43 -36.45 8.36
N LYS A 212 -22.42 -37.02 7.68
CA LYS A 212 -22.17 -38.48 7.67
C LYS A 212 -21.61 -39.02 9.00
N LEU A 213 -21.03 -38.15 9.85
CA LEU A 213 -20.55 -38.46 11.20
C LEU A 213 -21.62 -38.19 12.28
N GLU A 214 -22.46 -37.16 12.10
CA GLU A 214 -23.64 -36.78 12.90
C GLU A 214 -24.80 -37.75 12.72
N ASN A 215 -24.69 -38.69 11.78
CA ASN A 215 -25.56 -39.86 11.70
C ASN A 215 -24.82 -41.06 12.34
N PRO A 216 -24.81 -41.20 13.68
CA PRO A 216 -24.02 -42.20 14.40
C PRO A 216 -24.39 -43.65 14.04
N TYR A 217 -25.48 -43.86 13.32
CA TYR A 217 -25.97 -45.17 12.91
C TYR A 217 -25.34 -45.72 11.62
N ALA A 218 -24.63 -44.90 10.83
CA ALA A 218 -24.17 -45.33 9.51
C ALA A 218 -22.74 -45.90 9.49
N THR A 219 -21.78 -45.34 10.23
CA THR A 219 -20.35 -45.55 9.89
C THR A 219 -19.46 -46.11 10.99
N ASN A 220 -19.87 -46.12 12.25
CA ASN A 220 -18.99 -46.61 13.31
C ASN A 220 -19.16 -48.12 13.52
N LYS A 221 -18.40 -48.93 12.76
CA LYS A 221 -18.35 -50.41 12.90
C LYS A 221 -18.08 -50.84 14.35
N LEU A 222 -17.31 -50.04 15.09
CA LEU A 222 -16.97 -50.26 16.49
C LEU A 222 -18.18 -50.05 17.41
N PHE A 223 -19.04 -49.06 17.10
CA PHE A 223 -20.28 -48.80 17.83
C PHE A 223 -21.38 -49.83 17.52
N LYS A 224 -21.46 -50.30 16.27
CA LYS A 224 -22.31 -51.48 15.95
C LYS A 224 -21.80 -52.73 16.66
N PHE A 225 -20.48 -52.92 16.77
CA PHE A 225 -19.91 -54.05 17.50
C PHE A 225 -20.16 -53.95 19.01
N THR A 226 -19.97 -52.79 19.63
CA THR A 226 -20.24 -52.60 21.06
C THR A 226 -21.74 -52.67 21.37
N PHE A 227 -22.61 -52.20 20.47
CA PHE A 227 -24.05 -52.35 20.61
C PHE A 227 -24.52 -53.80 20.43
N ILE A 228 -23.95 -54.54 19.47
CA ILE A 228 -24.22 -55.98 19.31
C ILE A 228 -23.67 -56.78 20.49
N ILE A 229 -22.48 -56.43 21.01
CA ILE A 229 -21.91 -57.05 22.22
C ILE A 229 -22.77 -56.72 23.44
N ALA A 230 -23.23 -55.48 23.60
CA ALA A 230 -24.13 -55.10 24.70
C ALA A 230 -25.48 -55.82 24.62
N ILE A 231 -26.05 -55.98 23.41
CA ILE A 231 -27.25 -56.79 23.19
C ILE A 231 -26.99 -58.28 23.46
N LEU A 232 -25.85 -58.82 23.06
CA LEU A 232 -25.47 -60.21 23.34
C LEU A 232 -25.22 -60.46 24.82
N ILE A 233 -24.64 -59.48 25.55
CA ILE A 233 -24.48 -59.53 27.01
C ILE A 233 -25.84 -59.44 27.70
N LEU A 234 -26.77 -58.61 27.21
CA LEU A 234 -28.15 -58.53 27.70
C LEU A 234 -28.93 -59.83 27.48
N ILE A 235 -28.82 -60.43 26.29
CA ILE A 235 -29.44 -61.73 25.97
C ILE A 235 -28.78 -62.86 26.78
N SER A 236 -27.46 -62.83 26.97
CA SER A 236 -26.71 -63.77 27.82
C SER A 236 -27.09 -63.66 29.30
N ASN A 237 -27.36 -62.44 29.78
CA ASN A 237 -27.85 -62.22 31.14
C ASN A 237 -29.32 -62.67 31.30
N GLN A 238 -30.16 -62.52 30.28
CA GLN A 238 -31.52 -63.09 30.31
C GLN A 238 -31.51 -64.63 30.35
N PHE A 239 -30.54 -65.28 29.70
CA PHE A 239 -30.40 -66.74 29.77
C PHE A 239 -29.81 -67.25 31.09
N SER A 240 -29.08 -66.41 31.84
CA SER A 240 -28.59 -66.75 33.19
C SER A 240 -29.67 -66.61 34.28
N ILE A 241 -30.86 -66.11 33.92
CA ILE A 241 -32.01 -65.90 34.81
C ILE A 241 -33.09 -66.96 34.51
N LEU A 242 -32.69 -68.23 34.41
CA LEU A 242 -33.60 -69.38 34.28
C LEU A 242 -33.63 -70.28 35.53
N THR A 243 -32.99 -69.87 36.62
CA THR A 243 -33.07 -70.58 37.89
C THR A 243 -33.27 -69.61 39.04
N GLN A 244 -34.53 -69.27 39.33
CA GLN A 244 -35.17 -69.41 40.65
C GLN A 244 -36.43 -68.55 40.72
N LYS A 245 -37.52 -69.20 41.16
CA LYS A 245 -38.82 -68.60 41.46
C LYS A 245 -38.66 -67.63 42.63
N ASP A 246 -38.35 -66.37 42.36
CA ASP A 246 -38.73 -65.19 43.19
C ASP A 246 -38.42 -63.82 42.52
N GLN A 247 -38.06 -63.78 41.23
CA GLN A 247 -37.55 -62.55 40.58
C GLN A 247 -38.60 -61.61 39.97
N LYS A 248 -39.89 -61.96 39.95
CA LYS A 248 -40.91 -61.14 39.26
C LYS A 248 -41.10 -59.76 39.90
N TYR A 249 -40.82 -59.63 41.20
CA TYR A 249 -40.90 -58.35 41.91
C TYR A 249 -39.62 -57.50 41.76
N ILE A 250 -38.47 -58.14 41.57
CA ILE A 250 -37.18 -57.46 41.38
C ILE A 250 -37.04 -56.94 39.95
N GLN A 251 -37.46 -57.73 38.95
CA GLN A 251 -37.42 -57.32 37.53
C GLN A 251 -38.32 -56.11 37.22
N ILE A 252 -39.50 -56.01 37.84
CA ILE A 252 -40.37 -54.84 37.66
C ILE A 252 -39.76 -53.59 38.29
N LYS A 253 -39.07 -53.75 39.42
CA LYS A 253 -38.41 -52.64 40.12
C LYS A 253 -37.17 -52.17 39.38
N GLU A 254 -36.39 -53.09 38.81
CA GLU A 254 -35.22 -52.77 37.98
C GLU A 254 -35.62 -52.16 36.63
N SER A 255 -36.72 -52.60 35.99
CA SER A 255 -37.21 -51.99 34.74
C SER A 255 -37.72 -50.57 34.96
N LEU A 256 -38.40 -50.30 36.09
CA LEU A 256 -38.85 -48.96 36.46
C LEU A 256 -37.68 -48.02 36.80
N LEU A 257 -36.62 -48.55 37.43
CA LEU A 257 -35.37 -47.80 37.67
C LEU A 257 -34.67 -47.47 36.35
N PHE A 258 -34.60 -48.42 35.42
CA PHE A 258 -34.01 -48.18 34.10
C PHE A 258 -34.76 -47.16 33.26
N GLU A 259 -36.11 -47.18 33.28
CA GLU A 259 -36.91 -46.16 32.60
C GLU A 259 -36.71 -44.78 33.23
N SER A 260 -36.61 -44.71 34.56
CA SER A 260 -36.30 -43.46 35.27
C SER A 260 -34.94 -42.90 34.86
N ASP A 261 -33.90 -43.73 34.82
CA ASP A 261 -32.55 -43.30 34.42
C ASP A 261 -32.50 -42.85 32.95
N ILE A 262 -33.22 -43.52 32.05
CA ILE A 262 -33.33 -43.11 30.63
C ILE A 262 -34.05 -41.76 30.50
N ILE A 263 -35.10 -41.52 31.27
CA ILE A 263 -35.81 -40.23 31.28
C ILE A 263 -34.88 -39.13 31.80
N GLN A 264 -34.15 -39.40 32.88
CA GLN A 264 -33.22 -38.45 33.49
C GLN A 264 -32.06 -38.09 32.55
N ILE A 265 -31.51 -39.08 31.83
CA ILE A 265 -30.47 -38.84 30.81
C ILE A 265 -31.02 -38.02 29.64
N LYS A 266 -32.27 -38.27 29.20
CA LYS A 266 -32.90 -37.49 28.13
C LYS A 266 -33.13 -36.04 28.54
N GLU A 267 -33.57 -35.79 29.77
CA GLU A 267 -33.67 -34.43 30.33
C GLU A 267 -32.30 -33.75 30.36
N GLN A 268 -31.27 -34.41 30.91
CA GLN A 268 -29.91 -33.85 30.96
C GLN A 268 -29.33 -33.53 29.58
N VAL A 269 -29.59 -34.37 28.57
CA VAL A 269 -29.16 -34.11 27.19
C VAL A 269 -29.93 -32.93 26.58
N SER A 270 -31.24 -32.83 26.85
CA SER A 270 -32.07 -31.71 26.40
C SER A 270 -31.62 -30.39 27.03
N ASP A 271 -31.35 -30.39 28.34
CA ASP A 271 -30.87 -29.21 29.07
C ASP A 271 -29.49 -28.77 28.56
N PHE A 272 -28.58 -29.73 28.32
CA PHE A 272 -27.27 -29.45 27.73
C PHE A 272 -27.37 -28.88 26.30
N GLN A 273 -28.33 -29.35 25.49
CA GLN A 273 -28.58 -28.80 24.17
C GLN A 273 -29.12 -27.36 24.24
N GLN A 274 -30.07 -27.10 25.14
CA GLN A 274 -30.60 -25.74 25.33
C GLN A 274 -29.53 -24.77 25.84
N GLU A 275 -28.69 -25.18 26.81
CA GLU A 275 -27.60 -24.36 27.33
C GLU A 275 -26.59 -23.99 26.24
N ASN A 276 -26.24 -24.94 25.36
CA ASN A 276 -25.33 -24.68 24.25
C ASN A 276 -25.95 -23.74 23.20
N ILE A 277 -27.24 -23.87 22.90
CA ILE A 277 -27.94 -22.95 22.00
C ILE A 277 -27.90 -21.52 22.55
N ILE A 278 -28.17 -21.35 23.86
CA ILE A 278 -28.10 -20.04 24.53
C ILE A 278 -26.68 -19.46 24.44
N LYS A 279 -25.64 -20.24 24.75
CA LYS A 279 -24.24 -19.79 24.65
C LYS A 279 -23.83 -19.40 23.23
N ILE A 280 -24.28 -20.14 22.23
CA ILE A 280 -24.02 -19.81 20.82
C ILE A 280 -24.66 -18.47 20.45
N GLU A 281 -25.91 -18.22 20.86
CA GLU A 281 -26.59 -16.96 20.58
C GLU A 281 -25.94 -15.79 21.33
N GLU A 282 -25.47 -15.97 22.57
CA GLU A 282 -24.70 -14.98 23.32
C GLU A 282 -23.37 -14.62 22.64
N ILE A 283 -22.61 -15.63 22.17
CA ILE A 283 -21.36 -15.41 21.44
C ILE A 283 -21.63 -14.65 20.14
N LYS A 284 -22.67 -15.03 19.41
CA LYS A 284 -23.07 -14.37 18.17
C LYS A 284 -23.44 -12.91 18.41
N ASN A 285 -24.29 -12.62 19.39
CA ASN A 285 -24.68 -11.24 19.74
C ASN A 285 -23.48 -10.40 20.19
N THR A 286 -22.54 -11.00 20.91
CA THR A 286 -21.30 -10.33 21.33
C THR A 286 -20.41 -9.99 20.12
N LEU A 287 -20.27 -10.92 19.17
CA LEU A 287 -19.51 -10.70 17.93
C LEU A 287 -20.16 -9.63 17.04
N GLU A 288 -21.49 -9.67 16.87
CA GLU A 288 -22.22 -8.65 16.11
C GLU A 288 -22.06 -7.26 16.73
N SER A 289 -22.17 -7.14 18.05
CA SER A 289 -21.94 -5.88 18.77
C SER A 289 -20.51 -5.35 18.57
N LYS A 290 -19.49 -6.22 18.70
CA LYS A 290 -18.09 -5.84 18.43
C LYS A 290 -17.88 -5.37 16.99
N LEU A 291 -18.45 -6.08 16.02
CA LEU A 291 -18.36 -5.73 14.60
C LEU A 291 -19.01 -4.38 14.29
N ILE A 292 -20.18 -4.10 14.87
CA ILE A 292 -20.86 -2.80 14.72
C ILE A 292 -19.99 -1.67 15.27
N ASN A 293 -19.41 -1.85 16.46
CA ASN A 293 -18.53 -0.85 17.07
C ASN A 293 -17.26 -0.58 16.23
N GLU A 294 -16.64 -1.62 15.65
CA GLU A 294 -15.50 -1.45 14.74
C GLU A 294 -15.89 -0.69 13.45
N ILE A 295 -17.06 -1.00 12.88
CA ILE A 295 -17.58 -0.30 11.70
C ILE A 295 -17.81 1.19 12.02
N GLU A 296 -18.36 1.51 13.19
CA GLU A 296 -18.57 2.90 13.63
C GLU A 296 -17.25 3.63 13.87
N TYR A 297 -16.28 2.98 14.51
CA TYR A 297 -14.93 3.52 14.67
C TYR A 297 -14.27 3.86 13.33
N LEU A 298 -14.33 2.94 12.36
CA LEU A 298 -13.77 3.15 11.02
C LEU A 298 -14.47 4.29 10.26
N LYS A 299 -15.77 4.48 10.46
CA LYS A 299 -16.51 5.63 9.90
C LYS A 299 -16.03 6.94 10.49
N LEU A 300 -15.89 7.02 11.82
CA LEU A 300 -15.39 8.20 12.52
C LEU A 300 -13.95 8.54 12.10
N TYR A 301 -13.09 7.53 12.02
CA TYR A 301 -11.69 7.71 11.58
C TYR A 301 -11.60 8.23 10.14
N ASN A 302 -12.42 7.70 9.22
CA ASN A 302 -12.50 8.21 7.84
C ASN A 302 -13.01 9.65 7.77
N GLN A 303 -13.94 10.03 8.64
CA GLN A 303 -14.41 11.42 8.72
C GLN A 303 -13.30 12.35 9.20
N GLN A 304 -12.52 11.95 10.20
CA GLN A 304 -11.39 12.72 10.69
C GLN A 304 -10.32 12.93 9.61
N LEU A 305 -9.94 11.87 8.88
CA LEU A 305 -8.99 11.97 7.76
C LEU A 305 -9.47 12.93 6.66
N LYS A 306 -10.77 12.95 6.37
CA LYS A 306 -11.34 13.91 5.40
C LYS A 306 -11.20 15.34 5.88
N VAL A 307 -11.42 15.61 7.17
CA VAL A 307 -11.24 16.94 7.76
C VAL A 307 -9.78 17.36 7.68
N GLU A 308 -8.84 16.49 8.05
CA GLU A 308 -7.40 16.77 7.98
C GLU A 308 -6.94 17.04 6.54
N MET A 309 -7.44 16.29 5.56
CA MET A 309 -7.17 16.56 4.14
C MET A 309 -7.70 17.92 3.68
N ILE A 310 -8.90 18.32 4.11
CA ILE A 310 -9.47 19.63 3.78
C ILE A 310 -8.62 20.76 4.37
N GLU A 311 -8.17 20.61 5.62
CA GLU A 311 -7.30 21.59 6.28
C GLU A 311 -5.95 21.73 5.58
N LEU A 312 -5.33 20.62 5.19
CA LEU A 312 -4.10 20.60 4.39
C LEU A 312 -4.28 21.30 3.03
N GLN A 313 -5.39 21.04 2.33
CA GLN A 313 -5.70 21.71 1.07
C GLN A 313 -5.89 23.23 1.25
N LYS A 314 -6.49 23.64 2.36
CA LYS A 314 -6.67 25.05 2.71
C LYS A 314 -5.31 25.73 2.96
N GLN A 315 -4.44 25.13 3.77
CA GLN A 315 -3.09 25.63 4.02
C GLN A 315 -2.29 25.76 2.72
N PHE A 316 -2.40 24.78 1.81
CA PHE A 316 -1.71 24.83 0.52
C PHE A 316 -2.22 25.97 -0.38
N LYS A 317 -3.53 26.21 -0.40
CA LYS A 317 -4.12 27.33 -1.14
C LYS A 317 -3.70 28.68 -0.56
N GLU A 318 -3.65 28.81 0.77
CA GLU A 318 -3.18 30.04 1.44
C GLU A 318 -1.70 30.32 1.12
N ALA A 319 -0.84 29.30 1.17
CA ALA A 319 0.57 29.42 0.79
C ALA A 319 0.75 29.83 -0.68
N ALA A 320 -0.01 29.21 -1.61
CA ALA A 320 0.02 29.55 -3.02
C ALA A 320 -0.50 30.98 -3.30
N TYR A 321 -1.54 31.41 -2.57
CA TYR A 321 -2.04 32.78 -2.65
C TYR A 321 -0.99 33.79 -2.19
N PHE A 322 -0.32 33.53 -1.07
CA PHE A 322 0.73 34.39 -0.55
C PHE A 322 1.90 34.50 -1.55
N GLN A 323 2.34 33.38 -2.13
CA GLN A 323 3.36 33.39 -3.18
C GLN A 323 2.96 34.21 -4.40
N ASN A 324 1.71 34.07 -4.87
CA ASN A 324 1.22 34.86 -6.01
C ASN A 324 1.15 36.36 -5.67
N GLN A 325 0.78 36.74 -4.45
CA GLN A 325 0.85 38.13 -4.02
C GLN A 325 2.29 38.65 -4.05
N THR A 326 3.26 37.89 -3.52
CA THR A 326 4.68 38.27 -3.57
C THR A 326 5.17 38.45 -5.00
N ILE A 327 4.82 37.53 -5.91
CA ILE A 327 5.19 37.63 -7.33
C ILE A 327 4.58 38.88 -7.98
N ASN A 328 3.33 39.20 -7.67
CA ASN A 328 2.67 40.39 -8.20
C ASN A 328 3.31 41.69 -7.68
N THR A 329 3.64 41.76 -6.39
CA THR A 329 4.35 42.92 -5.81
C THR A 329 5.70 43.12 -6.47
N LEU A 330 6.49 42.05 -6.62
CA LEU A 330 7.79 42.10 -7.30
C LEU A 330 7.64 42.51 -8.77
N SER A 331 6.63 42.00 -9.47
CA SER A 331 6.36 42.37 -10.87
C SER A 331 5.98 43.85 -11.01
N GLN A 332 5.24 44.40 -10.06
CA GLN A 332 4.83 45.80 -10.04
C GLN A 332 6.01 46.72 -9.72
N GLU A 333 6.88 46.35 -8.78
CA GLU A 333 8.14 47.05 -8.51
C GLU A 333 9.03 47.09 -9.76
N LEU A 334 9.12 45.97 -10.49
CA LEU A 334 9.90 45.86 -11.73
C LEU A 334 9.29 46.73 -12.85
N SER A 335 7.97 46.84 -12.92
CA SER A 335 7.29 47.74 -13.86
C SER A 335 7.52 49.22 -13.53
N ASN A 336 7.45 49.60 -12.25
CA ASN A 336 7.73 50.97 -11.81
C ASN A 336 9.19 51.37 -12.08
N LEU A 337 10.13 50.45 -11.87
CA LEU A 337 11.54 50.63 -12.24
C LEU A 337 11.70 50.84 -13.76
N LYS A 338 10.98 50.05 -14.59
CA LYS A 338 10.98 50.24 -16.05
C LYS A 338 10.43 51.60 -16.46
N GLU A 339 9.33 52.06 -15.86
CA GLU A 339 8.75 53.38 -16.13
C GLU A 339 9.69 54.52 -15.72
N GLN A 340 10.37 54.43 -14.57
CA GLN A 340 11.36 55.43 -14.17
C GLN A 340 12.53 55.54 -15.16
N VAL A 341 12.98 54.41 -15.71
CA VAL A 341 14.01 54.37 -16.76
C VAL A 341 13.47 54.95 -18.08
N GLN A 342 12.19 54.76 -18.39
CA GLN A 342 11.57 55.27 -19.62
C GLN A 342 11.30 56.78 -19.57
N VAL A 343 10.91 57.32 -18.41
CA VAL A 343 10.69 58.77 -18.20
C VAL A 343 12.02 59.54 -18.24
N GLN A 344 13.13 58.96 -17.79
CA GLN A 344 14.47 59.55 -17.97
C GLN A 344 14.88 59.63 -19.46
N ASN A 345 14.35 58.76 -20.32
CA ASN A 345 14.65 58.76 -21.76
C ASN A 345 13.72 59.64 -22.59
N GLN A 346 12.56 60.05 -22.08
CA GLN A 346 11.58 60.87 -22.81
C GLN A 346 11.69 62.38 -22.58
N SER A 347 12.51 62.85 -21.63
CA SER A 347 12.76 64.30 -21.44
C SER A 347 13.85 64.88 -22.36
N PHE A 348 14.35 64.12 -23.34
CA PHE A 348 15.26 64.63 -24.37
C PHE A 348 14.44 65.14 -25.57
N ASP A 349 13.95 66.37 -25.41
CA ASP A 349 13.27 67.11 -26.46
C ASP A 349 14.26 67.47 -27.59
N LEU A 350 13.88 67.11 -28.81
CA LEU A 350 14.77 66.88 -29.96
C LEU A 350 15.09 68.14 -30.79
N ASN A 351 14.95 69.35 -30.25
CA ASN A 351 15.12 70.58 -31.02
C ASN A 351 15.99 71.63 -30.31
N ARG A 352 17.31 71.38 -30.28
CA ARG A 352 18.35 72.38 -30.57
C ARG A 352 19.72 71.71 -30.55
N VAL A 353 20.22 71.42 -31.74
CA VAL A 353 21.63 71.17 -31.97
C VAL A 353 22.37 72.50 -31.75
N GLN A 354 22.90 72.70 -30.55
CA GLN A 354 24.14 73.45 -30.38
C GLN A 354 25.12 72.57 -29.62
N ILE A 355 26.15 72.19 -30.36
CA ILE A 355 27.34 71.50 -29.88
C ILE A 355 27.99 72.39 -28.82
N ILE A 356 27.68 72.11 -27.55
CA ILE A 356 28.54 72.50 -26.44
C ILE A 356 29.23 71.21 -26.02
N LYS A 357 30.54 71.15 -26.27
CA LYS A 357 31.43 70.16 -25.67
C LYS A 357 31.33 70.31 -24.15
N GLN A 358 30.56 69.46 -23.49
CA GLN A 358 30.87 69.07 -22.12
C GLN A 358 31.61 67.72 -22.16
N PRO A 359 32.80 67.63 -21.56
CA PRO A 359 33.48 66.37 -21.34
C PRO A 359 32.91 65.67 -20.11
N ASN A 360 32.70 64.35 -20.23
CA ASN A 360 32.81 63.34 -19.15
C ASN A 360 31.71 63.20 -18.08
N ASP A 361 30.42 63.11 -18.42
CA ASP A 361 29.41 62.59 -17.46
C ASP A 361 28.50 61.46 -17.97
N TRP A 362 28.58 61.08 -19.25
CA TRP A 362 27.78 59.97 -19.78
C TRP A 362 28.36 58.59 -19.42
N ASP A 363 29.69 58.46 -19.31
CA ASP A 363 30.33 57.19 -18.98
C ASP A 363 30.13 56.78 -17.52
N ASN A 364 30.09 57.73 -16.58
CA ASN A 364 29.91 57.41 -15.15
C ASN A 364 28.48 56.94 -14.82
N ASN A 365 27.44 57.55 -15.43
CA ASN A 365 26.06 57.17 -15.13
C ASN A 365 25.70 55.79 -15.73
N ASN A 366 26.18 55.46 -16.94
CA ASN A 366 26.01 54.12 -17.49
C ASN A 366 26.81 53.06 -16.72
N LYS A 367 28.00 53.39 -16.21
CA LYS A 367 28.77 52.48 -15.38
C LYS A 367 28.09 52.17 -14.06
N VAL A 368 27.49 53.19 -13.41
CA VAL A 368 26.69 53.00 -12.18
C VAL A 368 25.40 52.20 -12.45
N PHE A 369 24.76 52.37 -13.61
CA PHE A 369 23.60 51.57 -13.98
C PHE A 369 23.96 50.13 -14.33
N ILE A 370 25.06 49.89 -15.05
CA ILE A 370 25.59 48.55 -15.35
C ILE A 370 26.02 47.86 -14.05
N GLU A 371 26.75 48.53 -13.16
CA GLU A 371 27.11 47.99 -11.84
C GLU A 371 25.87 47.68 -10.99
N LYS A 372 24.79 48.47 -11.09
CA LYS A 372 23.52 48.16 -10.43
C LYS A 372 22.80 46.98 -11.07
N PHE A 373 22.82 46.83 -12.39
CA PHE A 373 22.22 45.69 -13.09
C PHE A 373 23.00 44.40 -12.81
N ASP A 374 24.33 44.45 -12.88
CA ASP A 374 25.22 43.34 -12.55
C ASP A 374 25.01 42.91 -11.08
N LYS A 375 24.84 43.88 -10.18
CA LYS A 375 24.52 43.60 -8.78
C LYS A 375 23.13 42.99 -8.60
N VAL A 376 22.13 43.43 -9.35
CA VAL A 376 20.78 42.83 -9.32
C VAL A 376 20.79 41.42 -9.89
N ASP A 377 21.55 41.16 -10.96
CA ASP A 377 21.73 39.81 -11.49
C ASP A 377 22.48 38.91 -10.50
N GLU A 378 23.51 39.42 -9.82
CA GLU A 378 24.18 38.72 -8.72
C GLU A 378 23.22 38.42 -7.55
N ASP A 379 22.38 39.38 -7.16
CA ASP A 379 21.38 39.21 -6.10
C ASP A 379 20.30 38.18 -6.51
N ILE A 380 19.85 38.19 -7.77
CA ILE A 380 18.91 37.21 -8.33
C ILE A 380 19.55 35.81 -8.34
N LEU A 381 20.82 35.71 -8.75
CA LEU A 381 21.56 34.44 -8.73
C LEU A 381 21.75 33.93 -7.30
N GLN A 382 22.03 34.80 -6.34
CA GLN A 382 22.08 34.42 -4.92
C GLN A 382 20.73 33.95 -4.40
N ILE A 383 19.64 34.65 -4.70
CA ILE A 383 18.28 34.25 -4.31
C ILE A 383 17.91 32.90 -4.91
N HIS A 384 18.19 32.69 -6.20
CA HIS A 384 17.99 31.40 -6.85
C HIS A 384 18.82 30.29 -6.21
N SER A 385 20.09 30.55 -5.92
CA SER A 385 20.96 29.56 -5.26
C SER A 385 20.45 29.17 -3.87
N LYS A 386 19.97 30.16 -3.10
CA LYS A 386 19.42 29.97 -1.75
C LYS A 386 18.06 29.26 -1.78
N PHE A 387 17.24 29.54 -2.79
CA PHE A 387 15.99 28.82 -3.03
C PHE A 387 16.26 27.35 -3.37
N TYR A 388 17.20 27.07 -4.26
CA TYR A 388 17.58 25.70 -4.61
C TYR A 388 18.19 24.95 -3.42
N SER A 389 19.05 25.60 -2.61
CA SER A 389 19.59 24.97 -1.41
C SER A 389 18.49 24.65 -0.39
N THR A 390 17.55 25.58 -0.18
CA THR A 390 16.41 25.37 0.73
C THR A 390 15.51 24.24 0.26
N ILE A 391 15.20 24.16 -1.05
CA ILE A 391 14.42 23.04 -1.60
C ILE A 391 15.16 21.72 -1.41
N GLN A 392 16.48 21.72 -1.60
CA GLN A 392 17.30 20.52 -1.43
C GLN A 392 17.32 20.06 0.03
N GLU A 393 17.48 20.96 0.98
CA GLU A 393 17.40 20.67 2.43
C GLU A 393 16.02 20.13 2.83
N VAL A 394 14.93 20.72 2.32
CA VAL A 394 13.56 20.23 2.57
C VAL A 394 13.38 18.84 1.97
N ARG A 395 13.90 18.59 0.76
CA ARG A 395 13.82 17.30 0.11
C ARG A 395 14.60 16.24 0.88
N GLU A 396 15.81 16.56 1.32
CA GLU A 396 16.64 15.68 2.17
C GLU A 396 15.94 15.39 3.49
N TYR A 397 15.32 16.39 4.13
CA TYR A 397 14.54 16.19 5.35
C TYR A 397 13.31 15.30 5.13
N VAL A 398 12.59 15.46 4.02
CA VAL A 398 11.43 14.64 3.67
C VAL A 398 11.85 13.20 3.32
N ASP A 399 12.90 13.03 2.52
CA ASP A 399 13.42 11.73 2.14
C ASP A 399 13.97 10.97 3.37
N ASP A 400 14.67 11.66 4.28
CA ASP A 400 15.12 11.12 5.56
C ASP A 400 13.94 10.78 6.49
N ARG A 401 12.89 11.60 6.55
CA ARG A 401 11.65 11.27 7.29
C ARG A 401 10.93 10.05 6.71
N ILE A 402 10.82 9.96 5.38
CA ILE A 402 10.23 8.81 4.69
C ILE A 402 11.08 7.56 4.93
N LEU A 403 12.41 7.68 4.87
CA LEU A 403 13.33 6.57 5.11
C LEU A 403 13.25 6.09 6.56
N ARG A 404 13.27 7.01 7.54
CA ARG A 404 13.05 6.69 8.95
C ARG A 404 11.69 6.04 9.15
N ASN A 405 10.60 6.59 8.59
CA ASN A 405 9.27 5.99 8.70
C ASN A 405 9.19 4.59 8.04
N LYS A 406 9.84 4.37 6.90
CA LYS A 406 9.99 3.04 6.27
C LYS A 406 10.81 2.09 7.12
N GLN A 407 11.86 2.59 7.78
CA GLN A 407 12.69 1.83 8.70
C GLN A 407 11.93 1.52 10.00
N PHE A 408 11.11 2.43 10.52
CA PHE A 408 10.26 2.24 11.70
C PHE A 408 9.16 1.21 11.44
N PHE A 409 8.44 1.31 10.31
CA PHE A 409 7.41 0.32 9.96
C PHE A 409 7.98 -1.09 9.74
N ASN A 410 9.26 -1.19 9.32
CA ASN A 410 9.96 -2.47 9.23
C ASN A 410 10.61 -2.89 10.57
N ALA A 411 11.10 -1.95 11.40
CA ALA A 411 11.66 -2.17 12.75
C ALA A 411 10.68 -2.91 13.65
N GLN A 412 9.39 -2.61 13.52
CA GLN A 412 8.32 -3.24 14.28
C GLN A 412 8.14 -4.73 13.91
N LYS A 413 8.37 -5.12 12.64
CA LYS A 413 8.49 -6.53 12.24
C LYS A 413 9.79 -7.18 12.73
N TYR A 414 10.89 -6.42 12.85
CA TYR A 414 12.15 -6.96 13.37
C TYR A 414 12.12 -7.27 14.87
N LEU A 415 11.14 -6.73 15.62
CA LEU A 415 10.92 -7.06 17.03
C LEU A 415 10.18 -8.39 17.23
N LEU A 416 9.39 -8.82 16.24
CA LEU A 416 8.58 -10.03 16.33
C LEU A 416 9.47 -11.26 16.59
N GLY A 417 9.18 -11.99 17.66
CA GLY A 417 9.92 -13.20 18.05
C GLY A 417 11.27 -12.91 18.73
N LYS A 418 11.52 -11.69 19.19
CA LYS A 418 12.79 -11.32 19.84
C LYS A 418 12.65 -11.00 21.32
N ILE A 419 13.73 -11.30 22.04
CA ILE A 419 14.01 -10.82 23.40
C ILE A 419 15.05 -9.71 23.28
N GLU A 420 14.77 -8.57 23.90
CA GLU A 420 15.63 -7.40 23.88
C GLU A 420 15.95 -6.98 25.34
N ILE A 421 17.20 -6.59 25.57
CA ILE A 421 17.71 -6.15 26.87
C ILE A 421 18.12 -4.67 26.73
N ASP A 422 17.75 -3.85 27.72
CA ASP A 422 17.99 -2.41 27.72
C ASP A 422 17.45 -1.70 26.46
N TYR A 423 16.20 -2.01 26.07
CA TYR A 423 15.59 -1.50 24.83
C TYR A 423 14.95 -0.11 25.01
N PRO A 424 15.27 0.89 24.17
CA PRO A 424 14.69 2.24 24.30
C PRO A 424 13.20 2.28 23.95
N ILE A 425 12.35 2.76 24.87
CA ILE A 425 10.90 2.88 24.67
C ILE A 425 10.54 3.85 23.54
N VAL A 426 11.37 4.86 23.29
CA VAL A 426 11.18 5.81 22.17
C VAL A 426 11.13 5.11 20.80
N LEU A 427 11.72 3.92 20.67
CA LEU A 427 11.70 3.13 19.45
C LEU A 427 10.41 2.31 19.29
N LEU A 428 9.54 2.28 20.31
CA LEU A 428 8.18 1.72 20.25
C LEU A 428 7.15 2.78 19.80
N GLN A 429 7.58 3.78 19.02
CA GLN A 429 6.67 4.76 18.46
C GLN A 429 5.58 4.06 17.63
N GLY A 430 4.31 4.36 17.93
CA GLY A 430 3.14 3.71 17.33
C GLY A 430 2.52 2.59 18.17
N PHE A 431 3.20 2.10 19.21
CA PHE A 431 2.60 1.19 20.18
C PHE A 431 1.79 1.97 21.21
N LYS A 432 0.66 1.41 21.62
CA LYS A 432 -0.18 1.90 22.71
C LYS A 432 0.14 1.13 23.99
N ILE A 433 0.15 1.82 25.12
CA ILE A 433 0.40 1.22 26.44
C ILE A 433 -0.92 0.64 26.97
N TYR A 434 -0.91 -0.63 27.34
CA TYR A 434 -2.05 -1.32 27.97
C TYR A 434 -1.78 -1.71 29.42
N LEU A 435 -0.53 -1.86 29.81
CA LEU A 435 -0.12 -2.12 31.18
C LEU A 435 1.10 -1.26 31.52
N ASP A 436 1.03 -0.56 32.65
CA ASP A 436 2.15 0.11 33.33
C ASP A 436 1.91 0.05 34.85
N GLN A 437 2.48 -0.96 35.50
CA GLN A 437 2.20 -1.27 36.91
C GLN A 437 3.50 -1.57 37.65
N TYR A 438 3.64 -1.11 38.89
CA TYR A 438 4.79 -1.50 39.72
C TYR A 438 4.87 -3.02 39.91
N LEU A 439 6.08 -3.55 39.83
CA LEU A 439 6.34 -4.98 39.89
C LEU A 439 5.94 -5.58 41.25
N ASN A 440 5.88 -4.80 42.33
CA ASN A 440 5.41 -5.28 43.63
C ASN A 440 3.93 -5.70 43.68
N LYS A 441 3.13 -5.37 42.65
CA LYS A 441 1.75 -5.81 42.53
C LYS A 441 1.65 -7.01 41.57
N SER A 442 1.03 -8.11 42.02
CA SER A 442 0.73 -9.26 41.15
C SER A 442 -0.29 -8.90 40.07
N LEU A 443 -0.24 -9.60 38.94
CA LEU A 443 -1.30 -9.58 37.94
C LEU A 443 -2.38 -10.58 38.36
N SER A 444 -3.64 -10.16 38.35
CA SER A 444 -4.75 -11.10 38.54
C SER A 444 -5.09 -11.82 37.23
N LEU A 445 -5.71 -13.00 37.31
CA LEU A 445 -6.23 -13.68 36.13
C LEU A 445 -7.27 -12.81 35.40
N GLU A 446 -8.17 -12.15 36.14
CA GLU A 446 -9.15 -11.21 35.58
C GLU A 446 -8.47 -10.08 34.79
N GLN A 447 -7.39 -9.50 35.32
CA GLN A 447 -6.63 -8.45 34.63
C GLN A 447 -5.96 -8.99 33.36
N ILE A 448 -5.44 -10.22 33.38
CA ILE A 448 -4.85 -10.86 32.19
C ILE A 448 -5.93 -11.11 31.13
N ASP A 449 -7.11 -11.58 31.53
CA ASP A 449 -8.23 -11.81 30.63
C ASP A 449 -8.74 -10.48 30.03
N GLU A 450 -8.84 -9.42 30.82
CA GLU A 450 -9.17 -8.07 30.34
C GLU A 450 -8.13 -7.56 29.33
N LEU A 451 -6.83 -7.71 29.64
CA LEU A 451 -5.75 -7.34 28.74
C LEU A 451 -5.84 -8.11 27.42
N ALA A 452 -5.96 -9.44 27.47
CA ALA A 452 -6.06 -10.29 26.28
C ALA A 452 -7.25 -9.94 25.37
N ASN A 453 -8.31 -9.35 25.93
CA ASN A 453 -9.51 -8.91 25.20
C ASN A 453 -9.49 -7.43 24.78
N SER A 454 -8.48 -6.65 25.20
CA SER A 454 -8.41 -5.19 24.99
C SER A 454 -7.78 -4.77 23.67
N PHE A 455 -7.21 -5.71 22.92
CA PHE A 455 -6.55 -5.46 21.64
C PHE A 455 -6.65 -6.66 20.69
N SER A 456 -6.35 -6.44 19.41
CA SER A 456 -6.27 -7.51 18.42
C SER A 456 -5.28 -8.61 18.83
N LEU A 457 -5.72 -9.87 18.79
CA LEU A 457 -4.87 -11.03 19.07
C LEU A 457 -3.70 -11.14 18.09
N THR A 458 -3.82 -10.58 16.88
CA THR A 458 -2.75 -10.55 15.87
C THR A 458 -1.88 -9.30 15.95
N GLY A 459 -2.15 -8.38 16.88
CA GLY A 459 -1.29 -7.23 17.15
C GLY A 459 0.07 -7.67 17.68
N ILE A 460 1.10 -6.88 17.42
CA ILE A 460 2.44 -7.11 17.98
C ILE A 460 2.45 -6.53 19.39
N ALA A 461 2.72 -7.36 20.38
CA ALA A 461 2.77 -7.01 21.78
C ALA A 461 4.19 -7.17 22.32
N CYS A 462 4.70 -6.15 23.00
CA CYS A 462 5.97 -6.15 23.72
C CYS A 462 5.69 -6.15 25.22
N PHE A 463 6.10 -7.22 25.90
CA PHE A 463 5.86 -7.45 27.32
C PHE A 463 7.19 -7.58 28.06
N GLY A 464 7.30 -6.96 29.24
CA GLY A 464 8.55 -7.00 29.99
C GLY A 464 8.59 -6.10 31.22
N GLY A 465 9.82 -5.85 31.68
CA GLY A 465 10.11 -5.05 32.87
C GLY A 465 10.84 -3.76 32.55
N ILE A 466 10.45 -2.65 33.19
CA ILE A 466 11.07 -1.32 33.09
C ILE A 466 11.72 -0.98 34.43
N SER A 467 12.94 -0.45 34.42
CA SER A 467 13.57 0.08 35.64
C SER A 467 13.08 1.51 35.90
N VAL A 468 12.65 1.80 37.13
CA VAL A 468 12.26 3.16 37.55
C VAL A 468 13.45 4.12 37.54
N LYS A 469 14.69 3.61 37.70
CA LYS A 469 15.92 4.41 37.56
C LYS A 469 16.21 4.79 36.10
N LYS A 470 15.71 4.01 35.14
CA LYS A 470 15.87 4.26 33.69
C LYS A 470 14.51 4.08 32.97
N PRO A 471 13.53 4.96 33.23
CA PRO A 471 12.15 4.78 32.78
C PRO A 471 11.97 4.93 31.26
N SER A 472 13.02 5.35 30.55
CA SER A 472 13.04 5.44 29.09
C SER A 472 13.39 4.12 28.39
N HIS A 473 13.70 3.05 29.13
CA HIS A 473 14.14 1.77 28.59
C HIS A 473 13.43 0.59 29.27
N PHE A 474 13.14 -0.46 28.50
CA PHE A 474 12.87 -1.78 29.05
C PHE A 474 14.18 -2.39 29.56
N ALA A 475 14.21 -2.84 30.81
CA ALA A 475 15.32 -3.62 31.33
C ALA A 475 15.44 -4.96 30.58
N VAL A 476 14.30 -5.64 30.39
CA VAL A 476 14.15 -6.78 29.48
C VAL A 476 12.74 -6.76 28.92
N MET A 477 12.58 -7.09 27.65
CA MET A 477 11.28 -7.29 27.02
C MET A 477 11.35 -8.40 25.98
N ALA A 478 10.22 -9.01 25.67
CA ALA A 478 10.05 -9.81 24.49
C ALA A 478 8.85 -9.32 23.70
N CYS A 479 8.95 -9.37 22.37
CA CYS A 479 7.86 -8.96 21.49
C CYS A 479 7.40 -10.15 20.65
N ASP A 480 6.09 -10.35 20.58
CA ASP A 480 5.47 -11.39 19.76
C ASP A 480 4.04 -11.00 19.40
N TYR A 481 3.33 -11.85 18.67
CA TYR A 481 1.89 -11.69 18.55
C TYR A 481 1.22 -11.77 19.91
N ALA A 482 0.21 -10.94 20.15
CA ALA A 482 -0.43 -10.85 21.45
C ALA A 482 -0.99 -12.22 21.91
N TYR A 483 -1.54 -13.02 20.99
CA TYR A 483 -2.02 -14.36 21.31
C TYR A 483 -0.91 -15.30 21.84
N GLU A 484 0.35 -15.12 21.43
CA GLU A 484 1.46 -15.97 21.88
C GLU A 484 1.73 -15.77 23.38
N ILE A 485 1.65 -14.53 23.86
CA ILE A 485 1.90 -14.13 25.26
C ILE A 485 0.85 -14.72 26.19
N PHE A 486 -0.42 -14.68 25.79
CA PHE A 486 -1.57 -15.11 26.62
C PHE A 486 -2.00 -16.56 26.39
N THR A 487 -1.28 -17.33 25.56
CA THR A 487 -1.59 -18.75 25.36
C THR A 487 -1.23 -19.57 26.60
N ILE A 488 -2.23 -20.25 27.16
CA ILE A 488 -2.07 -21.11 28.33
C ILE A 488 -1.04 -22.22 28.07
N THR A 489 -0.15 -22.40 29.02
CA THR A 489 0.87 -23.46 29.07
C THR A 489 0.53 -24.44 30.19
N THR A 490 0.59 -25.74 29.89
CA THR A 490 0.18 -26.79 30.83
C THR A 490 1.32 -27.33 31.71
N SER A 491 2.57 -27.08 31.31
CA SER A 491 3.77 -27.56 32.00
C SER A 491 4.37 -26.46 32.90
N ARG A 492 4.92 -26.87 34.05
CA ARG A 492 5.64 -25.97 34.99
C ARG A 492 7.16 -25.98 34.80
N ASP A 493 7.64 -26.87 33.95
CA ASP A 493 9.04 -27.17 33.68
C ASP A 493 9.44 -26.90 32.22
N ARG A 494 8.45 -26.66 31.35
CA ARG A 494 8.63 -26.38 29.92
C ARG A 494 7.75 -25.24 29.46
N ALA A 495 8.38 -24.24 28.86
CA ALA A 495 7.74 -23.14 28.16
C ALA A 495 7.43 -23.55 26.71
N ARG A 496 6.42 -22.90 26.12
CA ARG A 496 6.00 -23.15 24.74
C ARG A 496 6.84 -22.30 23.79
N GLN A 497 7.39 -22.92 22.75
CA GLN A 497 8.11 -22.18 21.71
C GLN A 497 7.19 -21.19 20.99
N SER A 498 7.68 -19.98 20.77
CA SER A 498 7.06 -18.98 19.90
C SER A 498 6.94 -19.51 18.48
N ARG A 499 5.85 -19.21 17.79
CA ARG A 499 5.74 -19.49 16.34
C ARG A 499 6.55 -18.51 15.49
N SER A 500 6.97 -17.40 16.07
CA SER A 500 7.67 -16.32 15.38
C SER A 500 9.20 -16.47 15.48
N SER A 501 9.73 -17.35 16.34
CA SER A 501 11.17 -17.48 16.57
C SER A 501 11.55 -18.77 17.28
N ASP A 502 12.75 -19.28 16.95
CA ASP A 502 13.30 -20.46 17.61
C ASP A 502 13.90 -20.19 19.00
N ASN A 503 14.16 -18.91 19.33
CA ASN A 503 14.89 -18.49 20.53
C ASN A 503 14.01 -17.70 21.52
N LEU A 504 12.68 -17.83 21.42
CA LEU A 504 11.73 -17.21 22.33
C LEU A 504 10.69 -18.25 22.74
N PHE A 505 10.55 -18.43 24.05
CA PHE A 505 9.60 -19.38 24.63
C PHE A 505 8.71 -18.64 25.61
N TRP A 506 7.42 -18.69 25.38
CA TRP A 506 6.39 -18.08 26.23
C TRP A 506 5.82 -19.11 27.19
N TYR A 507 5.45 -18.67 28.38
CA TYR A 507 4.64 -19.47 29.28
C TYR A 507 3.62 -18.60 29.99
N PHE A 508 2.41 -19.13 30.07
CA PHE A 508 1.36 -18.61 30.92
C PHE A 508 0.68 -19.79 31.62
N VAL A 509 1.06 -20.04 32.86
CA VAL A 509 0.47 -21.10 33.69
C VAL A 509 -0.46 -20.43 34.70
N PRO A 510 -1.79 -20.56 34.55
CA PRO A 510 -2.77 -19.87 35.39
C PRO A 510 -2.51 -20.08 36.88
N ARG A 511 -2.65 -19.01 37.68
CA ARG A 511 -2.38 -18.98 39.14
C ARG A 511 -0.94 -19.31 39.56
N ILE A 512 -0.02 -19.37 38.60
CA ILE A 512 1.39 -19.66 38.84
C ILE A 512 2.21 -18.53 38.24
N SER A 513 2.48 -18.53 36.93
CA SER A 513 3.35 -17.50 36.37
C SER A 513 3.08 -17.25 34.89
N ILE A 514 3.31 -16.00 34.49
CA ILE A 514 3.40 -15.56 33.10
C ILE A 514 4.80 -15.00 32.85
N GLY A 515 5.36 -15.26 31.68
CA GLY A 515 6.70 -14.82 31.34
C GLY A 515 7.25 -15.39 30.04
N PHE A 516 8.55 -15.17 29.84
CA PHE A 516 9.28 -15.71 28.70
C PHE A 516 10.72 -16.06 29.06
N ALA A 517 11.31 -16.95 28.26
CA ALA A 517 12.68 -17.40 28.36
C ALA A 517 13.30 -17.62 26.97
N PRO A 518 14.64 -17.61 26.84
CA PRO A 518 15.31 -17.87 25.56
C PRO A 518 15.38 -19.36 25.19
N ASN A 519 14.92 -20.27 26.07
CA ASN A 519 14.89 -21.71 25.83
C ASN A 519 13.67 -22.36 26.49
N GLU A 520 13.38 -23.61 26.10
CA GLU A 520 12.21 -24.36 26.56
C GLU A 520 12.19 -24.60 28.07
N LYS A 521 13.36 -24.75 28.72
CA LYS A 521 13.43 -25.16 30.12
C LYS A 521 13.16 -23.97 31.06
N VAL A 522 12.17 -24.16 31.92
CA VAL A 522 11.80 -23.21 32.98
C VAL A 522 11.62 -23.95 34.29
N GLN A 523 11.62 -23.26 35.42
CA GLN A 523 11.30 -23.86 36.72
C GLN A 523 10.40 -22.92 37.51
N LEU A 524 9.08 -23.14 37.44
CA LEU A 524 8.06 -22.21 37.95
C LEU A 524 7.64 -22.48 39.40
N GLN A 525 8.60 -22.59 40.33
CA GLN A 525 8.30 -22.79 41.77
C GLN A 525 7.93 -21.50 42.50
N LEU A 526 8.59 -20.38 42.16
CA LEU A 526 8.30 -19.04 42.66
C LEU A 526 8.41 -18.00 41.54
N ALA A 527 9.48 -18.05 40.77
CA ALA A 527 9.63 -17.41 39.47
C ALA A 527 10.42 -18.40 38.63
N ASP A 528 10.52 -18.19 37.31
CA ASP A 528 11.43 -19.00 36.52
C ASP A 528 12.89 -18.87 37.04
N ASN A 529 13.40 -19.92 37.66
CA ASN A 529 14.74 -19.99 38.27
C ASN A 529 15.65 -21.04 37.64
N PHE A 530 15.31 -21.57 36.45
CA PHE A 530 16.10 -22.62 35.79
C PHE A 530 17.56 -22.21 35.54
N ASP A 531 17.77 -20.98 35.03
CA ASP A 531 19.10 -20.37 34.89
C ASP A 531 19.06 -18.96 35.51
N PRO A 532 19.46 -18.77 36.78
CA PRO A 532 19.37 -17.48 37.46
C PRO A 532 20.28 -16.38 36.88
N GLN A 533 21.32 -16.72 36.11
CA GLN A 533 22.27 -15.73 35.58
C GLN A 533 21.87 -15.18 34.21
N ASP A 534 20.93 -15.84 33.55
CA ASP A 534 20.42 -15.44 32.24
C ASP A 534 19.67 -14.09 32.31
N GLN A 535 20.14 -13.11 31.54
CA GLN A 535 19.56 -11.77 31.48
C GLN A 535 18.32 -11.68 30.57
N SER A 536 18.04 -12.72 29.79
CA SER A 536 16.98 -12.72 28.76
C SER A 536 15.67 -13.34 29.27
N ARG A 537 15.48 -13.42 30.59
CA ARG A 537 14.32 -14.07 31.22
C ARG A 537 13.45 -13.07 31.96
N PHE A 538 12.15 -13.31 31.91
CA PHE A 538 11.16 -12.50 32.61
C PHE A 538 10.06 -13.38 33.15
N SER A 539 9.68 -13.19 34.41
CA SER A 539 8.67 -14.01 35.07
C SER A 539 7.92 -13.20 36.11
N ILE A 540 6.60 -13.28 36.12
CA ILE A 540 5.76 -12.69 37.16
C ILE A 540 4.80 -13.75 37.67
N TRP A 541 4.62 -13.81 38.98
CA TRP A 541 3.59 -14.66 39.56
C TRP A 541 2.19 -14.07 39.40
N VAL A 542 1.23 -14.93 39.05
CA VAL A 542 -0.17 -14.56 38.78
C VAL A 542 -1.03 -14.95 39.98
N ASP A 543 -1.98 -14.09 40.38
CA ASP A 543 -2.92 -14.32 41.50
C ASP A 543 -2.28 -14.57 42.88
N HIS A 544 -1.02 -14.16 43.10
CA HIS A 544 -0.41 -14.31 44.43
C HIS A 544 0.50 -13.14 44.78
N PRO A 545 0.27 -12.45 45.91
CA PRO A 545 1.10 -11.32 46.34
C PRO A 545 2.51 -11.76 46.75
N GLN A 546 2.65 -12.97 47.31
CA GLN A 546 3.92 -13.55 47.79
C GLN A 546 4.60 -14.49 46.76
N GLY A 547 4.21 -14.43 45.49
CA GLY A 547 4.89 -15.18 44.42
C GLY A 547 6.18 -14.51 43.92
N GLY A 548 7.07 -15.26 43.29
CA GLY A 548 8.34 -14.73 42.79
C GLY A 548 8.20 -13.87 41.54
N ARG A 549 9.18 -12.98 41.34
CA ARG A 549 9.24 -12.03 40.23
C ARG A 549 10.67 -11.92 39.72
N ARG A 550 10.83 -11.90 38.41
CA ARG A 550 12.12 -11.92 37.73
C ARG A 550 12.20 -10.96 36.56
N ILE A 551 13.30 -10.21 36.51
CA ILE A 551 13.75 -9.40 35.36
C ILE A 551 15.22 -9.70 35.13
N GLY A 552 15.54 -10.39 34.04
CA GLY A 552 16.88 -10.83 33.71
C GLY A 552 17.50 -11.68 34.82
N ASN A 553 18.67 -11.29 35.32
CA ASN A 553 19.38 -11.99 36.40
C ASN A 553 18.88 -11.64 37.81
N LEU A 554 17.86 -10.78 37.95
CA LEU A 554 17.29 -10.39 39.23
C LEU A 554 16.07 -11.27 39.54
N THR A 555 16.22 -12.24 40.43
CA THR A 555 15.20 -13.29 40.71
C THR A 555 14.31 -13.05 41.93
N SER A 556 14.63 -12.03 42.75
CA SER A 556 13.96 -11.76 44.04
C SER A 556 13.37 -10.36 44.06
N LEU A 557 12.44 -10.09 43.14
CA LEU A 557 11.86 -8.76 42.92
C LEU A 557 10.47 -8.58 43.52
N ILE A 558 10.15 -9.31 44.59
CA ILE A 558 8.79 -9.35 45.11
C ILE A 558 8.36 -8.00 45.70
N ASP A 559 9.11 -7.42 46.64
CA ASP A 559 8.69 -6.16 47.28
C ASP A 559 9.30 -4.91 46.64
N THR A 560 9.81 -5.03 45.41
CA THR A 560 10.52 -3.92 44.77
C THR A 560 9.57 -2.88 44.18
N THR A 561 9.85 -1.62 44.46
CA THR A 561 9.29 -0.46 43.75
C THR A 561 10.25 0.08 42.69
N GLU A 562 11.43 -0.55 42.52
CA GLU A 562 12.45 -0.11 41.57
C GLU A 562 12.14 -0.52 40.12
N TYR A 563 11.12 -1.37 39.92
CA TYR A 563 10.74 -1.87 38.61
C TYR A 563 9.24 -1.82 38.39
N LYS A 564 8.86 -1.73 37.12
CA LYS A 564 7.49 -1.84 36.63
C LYS A 564 7.37 -2.95 35.61
N ILE A 565 6.16 -3.48 35.47
CA ILE A 565 5.71 -4.36 34.41
C ILE A 565 5.06 -3.46 33.36
N ALA A 566 5.36 -3.72 32.09
CA ALA A 566 4.69 -3.02 31.01
C ALA A 566 4.32 -3.92 29.83
N LEU A 567 3.20 -3.55 29.19
CA LEU A 567 2.69 -4.15 27.96
C LEU A 567 2.38 -3.03 26.96
N TYR A 568 3.06 -3.07 25.83
CA TYR A 568 2.88 -2.17 24.70
C TYR A 568 2.34 -3.00 23.54
N VAL A 569 1.28 -2.54 22.86
CA VAL A 569 0.67 -3.26 21.73
C VAL A 569 0.49 -2.34 20.55
N MET A 570 0.80 -2.84 19.36
CA MET A 570 0.54 -2.22 18.07
C MET A 570 -0.46 -3.09 17.29
N GLU A 571 -1.56 -2.48 16.87
CA GLU A 571 -2.69 -3.14 16.19
C GLU A 571 -2.63 -3.05 14.67
#